data_AF-A0A923R6L5-F1
#
_entry.id   AF-A0A923R6L5-F1
#
_cell.length_a   1.000
_cell.length_b   1.000
_cell.length_c   1.000
_cell.angle_alpha   90.00
_cell.angle_beta   90.00
_cell.angle_gamma   90.00
#
_symmetry.space_group_name_H-M   'P 1'
#
loop_
_entity.id
_entity.type
_entity.pdbx_description
1 polymer ?
#
loop_
_entity_poly.entity_id
_entity_poly.type
_entity_poly.pdbx_seq_one_letter_code
_entity_poly.pdbx_strand_id
1 'polypeptide(L)' 'MQVVEIIGYKRANLGKKESNDLRTEAMVPCVLYGGAEQIHFYSPMI' A
#
# COMPACT_ATOMS: atom_id res chain seq x y z
N MET A 1 6.61 21.60 10.89
CA MET A 1 6.04 20.35 10.35
C MET A 1 7.13 19.67 9.53
N GLN A 2 7.40 18.40 9.79
CA GLN A 2 8.19 17.59 8.88
C GLN A 2 7.25 16.98 7.85
N VAL A 3 7.63 17.04 6.58
CA VAL A 3 6.88 16.44 5.47
C VAL A 3 7.68 15.24 5.01
N VAL A 4 7.01 14.10 4.88
CA VAL A 4 7.57 12.86 4.34
C VAL A 4 6.76 12.49 3.12
N GLU A 5 7.44 12.17 2.02
CA GLU A 5 6.83 11.69 0.79
C GLU A 5 6.95 10.18 0.70
N ILE A 6 5.84 9.50 0.40
CA ILE A 6 5.78 8.04 0.25
C ILE A 6 5.22 7.76 -1.15
N ILE A 7 6.00 7.03 -1.95
CA ILE A 7 5.55 6.58 -3.27
C ILE A 7 4.70 5.32 -3.07
N GLY A 8 3.46 5.36 -3.54
CA GLY A 8 2.51 4.26 -3.43
C GLY A 8 1.86 3.91 -4.77
N TYR A 9 1.54 2.64 -4.95
CA TYR A 9 0.90 2.10 -6.15
C TYR A 9 -0.47 1.51 -5.80
N LYS A 10 -1.50 1.85 -6.58
CA LYS A 10 -2.88 1.39 -6.34
C LYS A 10 -2.97 -0.13 -6.45
N ARG A 11 -3.65 -0.77 -5.49
CA ARG A 11 -3.91 -2.22 -5.51
C ARG A 11 -5.15 -2.52 -6.35
N ALA A 12 -4.95 -3.25 -7.44
CA ALA A 12 -6.06 -3.78 -8.25
C ALA A 12 -6.71 -5.02 -7.61
N ASN A 13 -5.90 -5.87 -6.98
CA ASN A 13 -6.36 -7.12 -6.36
C ASN A 13 -6.14 -7.09 -4.84
N LEU A 14 -7.13 -7.58 -4.10
CA LEU A 14 -7.14 -7.68 -2.64
C LEU A 14 -7.32 -9.14 -2.24
N GLY A 15 -6.75 -9.53 -1.11
CA GLY A 15 -6.84 -10.91 -0.63
C GLY A 15 -5.58 -11.39 0.06
N LYS A 16 -5.65 -12.60 0.63
CA LYS A 16 -4.53 -13.24 1.33
C LYS A 16 -3.37 -13.54 0.37
N LYS A 17 -3.67 -14.09 -0.81
CA LYS A 17 -2.65 -14.49 -1.78
C LYS A 17 -1.86 -13.27 -2.26
N GLU A 18 -2.56 -12.25 -2.74
CA GLU A 18 -2.00 -11.01 -3.26
C GLU A 18 -1.17 -10.28 -2.20
N SER A 19 -1.66 -10.26 -0.95
CA SER A 19 -0.91 -9.62 0.14
C SER A 19 0.34 -10.41 0.53
N ASN A 20 0.36 -11.73 0.35
CA ASN A 20 1.55 -12.54 0.56
C ASN A 20 2.57 -12.39 -0.56
N ASP A 21 2.10 -12.31 -1.81
CA ASP A 21 2.96 -12.06 -2.97
C ASP A 21 3.68 -10.71 -2.83
N LEU A 22 2.94 -9.64 -2.50
CA LEU A 22 3.52 -8.30 -2.23
C LEU A 22 4.61 -8.35 -1.15
N ARG A 23 4.37 -9.04 -0.03
CA ARG A 23 5.39 -9.16 1.04
C ARG A 23 6.64 -9.91 0.58
N THR A 24 6.47 -10.91 -0.29
CA THR A 24 7.58 -11.68 -0.86
C THR A 24 8.41 -10.83 -1.82
N GLU A 25 7.77 -9.91 -2.54
CA GLU A 25 8.39 -8.95 -3.47
C GLU A 25 8.96 -7.70 -2.78
N ALA A 26 9.18 -7.76 -1.46
CA ALA A 26 9.65 -6.64 -0.67
C ALA A 26 8.72 -5.40 -0.66
N MET A 27 7.40 -5.60 -0.78
CA MET A 27 6.38 -4.55 -0.74
C MET A 27 5.49 -4.66 0.50
N VAL A 28 4.99 -3.52 0.98
CA VAL A 28 4.04 -3.43 2.10
C VAL A 28 2.66 -3.03 1.60
N PRO A 29 1.60 -3.82 1.85
CA PRO A 29 0.22 -3.40 1.59
C PRO A 29 -0.24 -2.37 2.62
N CYS A 30 -0.80 -1.26 2.15
CA CYS A 30 -1.23 -0.10 2.93
C CYS A 30 -2.68 0.29 2.61
N VAL A 31 -3.28 1.09 3.51
CA VAL A 31 -4.60 1.70 3.30
C VAL A 31 -4.54 3.16 3.73
N LEU A 32 -4.97 4.07 2.86
CA LEU A 32 -5.20 5.48 3.19
C LEU A 32 -6.71 5.71 3.33
N TYR A 33 -7.12 6.32 4.44
CA TYR A 33 -8.51 6.59 4.77
C TYR A 33 -8.67 7.97 5.42
N GLY A 34 -9.91 8.39 5.66
CA GLY A 34 -10.25 9.70 6.22
C GLY A 34 -10.63 10.76 5.19
N GLY A 35 -10.58 10.41 3.90
CA GLY A 35 -11.16 11.19 2.80
C GLY A 35 -12.52 10.64 2.35
N ALA A 36 -12.89 10.91 1.09
CA ALA A 36 -14.14 10.44 0.50
C ALA A 36 -14.21 8.91 0.33
N GLU A 37 -13.08 8.25 0.12
CA GLU A 37 -12.98 6.81 -0.09
C GLU A 37 -11.72 6.22 0.57
N GLN A 38 -11.70 4.90 0.72
CA GLN A 38 -10.50 4.16 1.13
C GLN A 38 -9.64 3.85 -0.09
N ILE A 39 -8.37 4.19 -0.02
CA ILE A 39 -7.40 3.90 -1.08
C ILE A 39 -6.53 2.73 -0.61
N HIS A 40 -6.70 1.58 -1.25
CA HIS A 40 -5.79 0.45 -1.08
C HIS A 40 -4.57 0.63 -1.99
N PHE A 41 -3.38 0.66 -1.41
CA PHE A 41 -2.13 0.82 -2.14
C PHE A 41 -1.04 -0.08 -1.55
N TYR A 42 0.11 -0.15 -2.20
CA TYR A 42 1.32 -0.74 -1.64
C TYR A 42 2.52 0.16 -1.88
N SER A 43 3.56 0.01 -1.07
CA SER A 43 4.81 0.78 -1.16
C SER A 43 6.02 -0.15 -0.89
N PRO A 44 7.21 0.13 -1.44
CA PRO A 44 8.41 -0.65 -1.15
C PRO A 44 8.75 -0.65 0.36
N MET A 45 9.29 -1.76 0.86
CA MET A 45 9.98 -1.79 2.15
C MET A 45 11.30 -1.02 2.03
N ILE A 46 11.52 -0.05 2.91
CA ILE A 46 12.73 0.77 3.03
C ILE A 46 13.40 0.46 4.37
#